data_AF-A0A9E7B3X9-F1
#
_entry.id   AF-A0A9E7B3X9-F1
#
_cell.length_a   1.000
_cell.length_b   1.000
_cell.length_c   1.000
_cell.angle_alpha   90.00
_cell.angle_beta   90.00
_cell.angle_gamma   90.00
#
_symmetry.space_group_name_H-M   'P 1'
#
loop_
_entity.id
_entity.type
_entity.pdbx_description
1 polymer ?
#
loop_
_entity_poly.entity_id
_entity_poly.type
_entity_poly.pdbx_seq_one_letter_code
_entity_poly.pdbx_strand_id
1 'polypeptide(L)'
;MAFLLVIALLCLFVWVALKLWHRMIHAEFVYRLTLKESLSMMLKGVPPISILKAKDLADAHQISVSTTTLQATYLSGINPFRVIELMVADPSLNYETACKHLAK
;
A
#
# COMPACT_ATOMS: atom_id res chain seq x y z
N MET A 1 46.29 3.19 19.05
CA MET A 1 44.92 3.63 19.41
C MET A 1 44.01 3.86 18.19
N ALA A 2 44.50 4.37 17.06
CA ALA A 2 43.68 4.60 15.85
C ALA A 2 43.03 3.34 15.26
N PHE A 3 43.68 2.17 15.36
CA PHE A 3 43.16 0.91 14.78
C PHE A 3 41.84 0.44 15.41
N LEU A 4 41.68 0.63 16.73
CA LEU A 4 40.43 0.31 17.44
C LEU A 4 39.27 1.23 17.02
N LEU A 5 39.58 2.49 16.70
CA LEU A 5 38.60 3.46 16.21
C LEU A 5 38.08 3.10 14.82
N VAL A 6 38.95 2.60 13.93
CA VAL A 6 38.57 2.15 12.59
C VAL A 6 37.67 0.91 12.64
N ILE A 7 37.97 -0.05 13.53
CA ILE A 7 37.14 -1.25 13.73
C ILE A 7 35.76 -0.86 14.28
N ALA A 8 35.70 0.05 15.25
CA ALA A 8 34.43 0.52 15.79
C ALA A 8 33.56 1.20 14.72
N LEU A 9 34.15 2.01 13.84
CA LEU A 9 33.45 2.64 12.73
C LEU A 9 32.92 1.63 11.71
N LEU A 10 33.74 0.62 11.37
CA LEU A 10 33.35 -0.46 10.46
C LEU A 10 32.18 -1.28 11.01
N CYS A 11 32.20 -1.63 12.31
CA CYS A 11 31.09 -2.33 12.95
C CYS A 11 29.78 -1.50 12.91
N LEU A 12 29.88 -0.19 13.12
CA LEU A 12 28.72 0.70 13.09
C LEU A 12 28.14 0.84 11.68
N PHE A 13 29.01 0.88 10.65
CA PHE A 13 28.59 0.88 9.25
C PHE A 13 27.90 -0.42 8.84
N VAL A 14 28.48 -1.57 9.19
CA VAL A 14 27.91 -2.90 8.90
C VAL A 14 26.53 -3.06 9.56
N TRP A 15 26.37 -2.59 10.79
CA TRP A 15 25.08 -2.61 11.50
C TRP A 15 23.99 -1.79 10.79
N VAL A 16 24.33 -0.58 10.34
CA VAL A 16 23.39 0.29 9.61
C VAL A 16 23.02 -0.32 8.26
N ALA A 17 23.99 -0.90 7.54
CA ALA A 17 23.75 -1.58 6.26
C ALA A 17 22.81 -2.80 6.41
N LEU A 18 23.04 -3.65 7.43
CA LEU A 18 22.18 -4.78 7.76
C LEU A 18 20.75 -4.34 8.10
N LYS A 19 20.60 -3.25 8.86
CA LYS A 19 19.29 -2.71 9.24
C LYS A 19 18.51 -2.15 8.05
N LEU A 20 19.19 -1.49 7.10
CA LEU A 20 18.61 -1.02 5.85
C LEU A 20 18.18 -2.18 4.95
N TRP A 21 19.04 -3.20 4.82
CA TRP A 21 18.76 -4.41 4.04
C TRP A 21 17.53 -5.16 4.56
N HIS A 22 17.40 -5.32 5.88
CA HIS A 22 16.24 -5.99 6.48
C HIS A 22 14.92 -5.23 6.24
N ARG A 23 14.97 -3.89 6.21
CA ARG A 23 13.82 -3.04 5.85
C ARG A 23 13.48 -3.16 4.37
N MET A 24 14.48 -3.23 3.49
CA MET A 24 14.25 -3.42 2.05
C MET A 24 13.65 -4.80 1.75
N ILE A 25 14.17 -5.87 2.36
CA ILE A 25 13.58 -7.22 2.22
C ILE A 25 12.14 -7.24 2.71
N HIS A 26 11.84 -6.63 3.87
CA HIS A 26 10.46 -6.60 4.36
C HIS A 26 9.54 -5.83 3.40
N ALA A 27 9.98 -4.72 2.83
CA ALA A 27 9.18 -3.96 1.87
C ALA A 27 8.92 -4.77 0.58
N GLU A 28 9.93 -5.45 0.06
CA GLU A 28 9.86 -6.20 -1.19
C GLU A 28 9.08 -7.52 -1.03
N PHE A 29 9.22 -8.20 0.11
CA PHE A 29 8.52 -9.43 0.43
C PHE A 29 7.04 -9.18 0.73
N VAL A 30 6.71 -8.08 1.41
CA VAL A 30 5.32 -7.64 1.61
C VAL A 30 4.67 -7.31 0.26
N TYR A 31 5.39 -6.67 -0.66
CA TYR A 31 4.87 -6.39 -2.01
C TYR A 31 4.56 -7.68 -2.80
N ARG A 32 5.46 -8.67 -2.77
CA ARG A 32 5.27 -9.94 -3.50
C ARG A 32 4.19 -10.84 -2.90
N LEU A 33 4.06 -10.90 -1.58
CA LEU A 33 3.00 -11.66 -0.93
C LEU A 33 1.62 -11.04 -1.17
N THR A 34 1.52 -9.71 -1.05
CA THR A 34 0.26 -8.98 -1.25
C THR A 34 -0.28 -9.15 -2.68
N LEU A 35 0.59 -9.18 -3.69
CA LEU A 35 0.21 -9.39 -5.10
C LEU A 35 -0.22 -10.83 -5.41
N LYS A 36 0.35 -11.83 -4.74
CA LYS A 36 0.01 -13.24 -4.99
C LYS A 36 -1.26 -13.65 -4.22
N GLU A 37 -1.43 -13.16 -3.00
CA GLU A 37 -2.65 -13.38 -2.20
C GLU A 37 -3.84 -12.63 -2.79
N SER A 38 -3.65 -11.40 -3.27
CA SER A 38 -4.69 -10.64 -3.95
C SER A 38 -5.21 -11.34 -5.21
N LEU A 39 -4.30 -11.88 -6.02
CA LEU A 39 -4.62 -12.62 -7.24
C LEU A 39 -5.30 -13.97 -6.91
N SER A 40 -4.87 -14.65 -5.84
CA SER A 40 -5.51 -15.88 -5.35
C SER A 40 -6.90 -15.63 -4.78
N MET A 41 -7.13 -14.52 -4.07
CA MET A 41 -8.45 -14.12 -3.58
C MET A 41 -9.40 -13.75 -4.72
N MET A 42 -8.88 -13.06 -5.75
CA MET A 42 -9.66 -12.74 -6.95
C MET A 42 -10.07 -14.00 -7.72
N LEU A 43 -9.17 -14.99 -7.86
CA LEU A 43 -9.47 -16.29 -8.46
C LEU A 43 -10.51 -17.11 -7.65
N LYS A 44 -10.62 -16.86 -6.34
CA LYS A 44 -11.62 -17.50 -5.47
C LYS A 44 -12.93 -16.72 -5.35
N GLY A 45 -13.07 -15.59 -6.06
CA GLY A 45 -14.26 -14.73 -5.99
C GLY A 45 -14.44 -14.03 -4.64
N VAL A 46 -13.41 -14.01 -3.78
CA VAL A 46 -13.45 -13.32 -2.49
C VAL A 46 -12.94 -11.90 -2.70
N PRO A 47 -13.78 -10.87 -2.54
CA PRO A 47 -13.31 -9.50 -2.67
C PRO A 47 -12.29 -9.20 -1.57
N PRO A 48 -11.13 -8.61 -1.89
CA PRO A 48 -10.13 -8.24 -0.90
C PRO A 48 -10.74 -7.30 0.14
N ILE A 49 -10.30 -7.43 1.40
CA ILE A 49 -10.84 -6.69 2.56
C ILE A 49 -10.79 -5.16 2.32
N SER A 50 -9.80 -4.66 1.57
CA SER A 50 -9.71 -3.25 1.18
C SER A 50 -10.88 -2.77 0.33
N ILE A 51 -11.44 -3.62 -0.52
CA ILE A 51 -12.61 -3.29 -1.37
C ILE A 51 -13.88 -3.29 -0.54
N LEU A 52 -14.04 -4.27 0.36
CA LEU A 52 -15.19 -4.31 1.28
C LEU A 52 -15.22 -3.06 2.15
N LYS A 53 -14.09 -2.71 2.79
CA LYS A 53 -13.99 -1.49 3.60
C LYS A 53 -14.20 -0.21 2.79
N ALA A 54 -13.68 -0.15 1.57
CA ALA A 54 -13.89 1.00 0.69
C ALA A 54 -15.37 1.17 0.31
N LYS A 55 -16.07 0.05 0.09
CA LYS A 55 -17.50 0.03 -0.20
C LYS A 55 -18.33 0.46 1.00
N ASP A 56 -18.07 -0.11 2.18
CA ASP A 56 -18.77 0.29 3.41
C ASP A 56 -18.62 1.79 3.70
N LEU A 57 -17.41 2.34 3.49
CA LEU A 57 -17.15 3.76 3.66
C LEU A 57 -17.83 4.61 2.57
N ALA A 58 -17.81 4.16 1.32
CA ALA A 58 -18.50 4.85 0.23
C ALA A 58 -20.02 4.90 0.47
N ASP A 59 -20.61 3.78 0.90
CA ASP A 59 -22.03 3.66 1.22
C ASP A 59 -22.41 4.57 2.41
N ALA A 60 -21.57 4.62 3.45
CA ALA A 60 -21.77 5.50 4.60
C ALA A 60 -21.77 7.01 4.23
N HIS A 61 -20.99 7.38 3.21
CA HIS A 61 -20.85 8.76 2.75
C HIS A 61 -21.63 9.07 1.46
N GLN A 62 -22.52 8.17 1.02
CA GLN A 62 -23.32 8.32 -0.21
C GLN A 62 -22.48 8.55 -1.49
N ILE A 63 -21.26 8.03 -1.50
CA ILE A 63 -20.34 8.12 -2.64
C ILE A 63 -20.68 7.00 -3.63
N SER A 64 -21.17 7.38 -4.82
CA SER A 64 -21.53 6.40 -5.86
C SER A 64 -20.28 5.85 -6.56
N VAL A 65 -19.77 4.70 -6.07
CA VAL A 65 -18.66 3.98 -6.70
C VAL A 65 -19.00 2.51 -6.84
N SER A 66 -18.87 1.98 -8.05
CA SER A 66 -19.17 0.57 -8.32
C SER A 66 -18.10 -0.36 -7.74
N THR A 67 -18.50 -1.56 -7.32
CA THR A 67 -17.58 -2.61 -6.85
C THR A 67 -16.53 -2.95 -7.92
N THR A 68 -16.91 -2.90 -9.20
CA THR A 68 -16.03 -3.14 -10.35
C THR A 68 -14.94 -2.08 -10.46
N THR A 69 -15.29 -0.80 -10.20
CA THR A 69 -14.33 0.31 -10.21
C THR A 69 -13.31 0.15 -9.07
N LEU A 70 -13.77 -0.20 -7.86
CA LEU A 70 -12.88 -0.45 -6.71
C LEU A 70 -11.93 -1.63 -6.97
N GLN A 71 -12.42 -2.68 -7.64
CA GLN A 71 -11.60 -3.81 -8.08
C GLN A 71 -10.54 -3.40 -9.10
N ALA A 72 -10.91 -2.62 -10.11
CA ALA A 72 -9.98 -2.13 -11.12
C ALA A 72 -8.88 -1.24 -10.51
N THR A 73 -9.24 -0.36 -9.57
CA THR A 73 -8.29 0.48 -8.82
C THR A 73 -7.32 -0.37 -8.01
N TYR A 74 -7.82 -1.40 -7.33
CA TYR A 74 -7.00 -2.34 -6.58
C TYR A 74 -6.03 -3.12 -7.47
N LEU A 75 -6.48 -3.60 -8.62
CA LEU A 75 -5.63 -4.30 -9.60
C LEU A 75 -4.57 -3.40 -10.23
N SER A 76 -4.83 -2.10 -10.29
CA SER A 76 -3.86 -1.09 -10.72
C SER A 76 -2.79 -0.80 -9.64
N GLY A 77 -2.84 -1.51 -8.50
CA GLY A 77 -1.89 -1.36 -7.38
C GLY A 77 -2.20 -0.21 -6.43
N ILE A 78 -3.33 0.49 -6.62
CA ILE A 78 -3.76 1.61 -5.78
C ILE A 78 -4.73 1.09 -4.73
N ASN A 79 -4.57 1.48 -3.47
CA ASN A 79 -5.46 1.05 -2.40
C ASN A 79 -6.83 1.79 -2.48
N PRO A 80 -7.94 1.10 -2.83
CA PRO A 80 -9.23 1.74 -3.02
C PRO A 80 -9.79 2.37 -1.74
N PHE A 81 -9.44 1.83 -0.56
CA PHE A 81 -9.86 2.42 0.72
C PHE A 81 -9.30 3.83 0.90
N ARG A 82 -8.03 4.05 0.55
CA ARG A 82 -7.41 5.38 0.63
C ARG A 82 -7.99 6.36 -0.39
N VAL A 83 -8.42 5.88 -1.55
CA VAL A 83 -9.09 6.71 -2.56
C VAL A 83 -10.41 7.24 -1.98
N ILE A 84 -11.23 6.37 -1.38
CA ILE A 84 -12.49 6.78 -0.76
C ILE A 84 -12.25 7.65 0.47
N GLU A 85 -11.28 7.33 1.33
CA GLU A 85 -10.89 8.16 2.48
C GLU A 85 -10.51 9.58 2.06
N LEU A 86 -9.77 9.72 0.95
CA LEU A 86 -9.41 11.03 0.40
C LEU A 86 -10.63 11.78 -0.16
N MET A 87 -11.56 11.08 -0.82
CA MET A 87 -12.81 11.67 -1.32
C MET A 87 -13.78 12.04 -0.19
N VAL A 88 -13.73 11.35 0.95
CA VAL A 88 -14.49 11.70 2.15
C VAL A 88 -13.90 12.95 2.81
N ALA A 89 -12.57 13.03 2.89
CA ALA A 89 -11.87 14.19 3.42
C ALA A 89 -12.03 15.43 2.53
N ASP A 90 -12.08 15.24 1.21
CA ASP A 90 -12.34 16.29 0.22
C ASP A 90 -13.47 15.87 -0.75
N PRO A 91 -14.73 16.25 -0.46
CA PRO A 91 -15.88 15.90 -1.28
C PRO A 91 -15.88 16.53 -2.68
N SER A 92 -15.01 17.52 -2.94
CA SER A 92 -14.88 18.16 -4.24
C SER A 92 -14.01 17.35 -5.21
N LEU A 93 -13.27 16.38 -4.69
CA LEU A 93 -12.29 15.57 -5.41
C LEU A 93 -12.99 14.45 -6.17
N ASN A 94 -12.86 14.45 -7.50
CA ASN A 94 -13.37 13.37 -8.34
C ASN A 94 -12.51 12.10 -8.18
N TYR A 95 -13.11 10.91 -8.39
CA TYR A 95 -12.48 9.61 -8.20
C TYR A 95 -11.16 9.46 -8.98
N GLU A 96 -11.14 9.94 -10.23
CA GLU A 96 -9.94 9.89 -11.07
C GLU A 96 -8.79 10.76 -10.51
N THR A 97 -9.12 11.95 -10.02
CA THR A 97 -8.15 12.88 -9.43
C THR A 97 -7.63 12.32 -8.09
N ALA A 98 -8.49 11.71 -7.29
CA ALA A 98 -8.11 11.02 -6.05
C ALA A 98 -7.14 9.85 -6.31
N CYS A 99 -7.38 9.07 -7.36
CA CYS A 99 -6.45 8.02 -7.81
C CYS A 99 -5.09 8.60 -8.23
N LYS A 100 -5.06 9.73 -8.96
CA LYS A 100 -3.82 10.40 -9.38
C LYS A 100 -3.02 10.93 -8.19
N HIS A 101 -3.68 11.40 -7.13
CA HIS A 101 -3.00 11.85 -5.91
C HIS A 101 -2.29 10.71 -5.17
N LEU A 102 -2.81 9.49 -5.24
CA LEU A 102 -2.28 8.33 -4.52
C LEU A 102 -1.30 7.48 -5.33
N ALA A 103 -1.15 7.75 -6.62
CA ALA A 103 -0.20 7.06 -7.50
C ALA A 103 1.21 7.70 -7.53
N LYS A 104 1.44 8.78 -6.79
CA LYS A 104 2.74 9.45 -6.60
C LYS A 104 3.50 8.87 -5.41
#